data_AF-A0A9X3WDF5-F1
#
_entry.id   AF-A0A9X3WDF5-F1
#
_cell.length_a   1.000
_cell.length_b   1.000
_cell.length_c   1.000
_cell.angle_alpha   90.00
_cell.angle_beta   90.00
_cell.angle_gamma   90.00
#
_symmetry.space_group_name_H-M   'P 1'
#
loop_
_entity.id
_entity.type
_entity.pdbx_description
1 polymer ?
#
loop_
_entity_poly.entity_id
_entity_poly.type
_entity_poly.pdbx_seq_one_letter_code
_entity_poly.pdbx_strand_id
1 'polypeptide(L)'
;MNDENAIVLLSNSIRKDNLNDVTPLVMMLIRKYKDLKEQSLIKQRRLATVGINYLYVLRKYFMDSDKVAFKILSWLESLATDPELCLLRELTLYFYFIYTNDDQAEGIKLILDQSGYKKISDNLPD
;
A
#
# COMPACT_ATOMS: atom_id res chain seq x y z
N MET A 1 -4.19 -9.86 -22.73
CA MET A 1 -3.77 -10.06 -21.33
C MET A 1 -4.81 -9.38 -20.46
N ASN A 2 -5.49 -10.08 -19.55
CA ASN A 2 -6.53 -9.48 -18.70
C ASN A 2 -5.86 -8.43 -17.78
N ASP A 3 -6.45 -7.24 -17.65
CA ASP A 3 -5.99 -6.14 -16.78
C ASP A 3 -5.65 -6.65 -15.36
N GLU A 4 -6.43 -7.61 -14.88
CA GLU A 4 -6.24 -8.24 -13.57
C GLU A 4 -4.88 -8.94 -13.41
N ASN A 5 -4.46 -9.69 -14.42
CA ASN A 5 -3.17 -10.38 -14.39
C ASN A 5 -2.02 -9.37 -14.43
N ALA A 6 -2.19 -8.27 -15.17
CA ALA A 6 -1.20 -7.20 -15.23
C ALA A 6 -1.00 -6.53 -13.86
N ILE A 7 -2.09 -6.27 -13.12
CA ILE A 7 -2.04 -5.68 -11.77
C ILE A 7 -1.29 -6.61 -10.81
N VAL A 8 -1.59 -7.92 -10.84
CA VAL A 8 -0.91 -8.90 -9.98
C VAL A 8 0.58 -9.00 -10.33
N LEU A 9 0.93 -9.04 -11.63
CA LEU A 9 2.31 -9.06 -12.08
C LEU A 9 3.07 -7.82 -11.63
N LEU A 10 2.46 -6.63 -11.75
CA LEU A 10 3.04 -5.38 -11.26
C LEU A 10 3.26 -5.43 -9.75
N SER A 11 2.27 -5.87 -8.98
CA SER A 11 2.39 -5.97 -7.52
C SER A 11 3.58 -6.83 -7.09
N ASN A 12 3.82 -7.92 -7.81
CA ASN A 12 4.91 -8.86 -7.52
C ASN A 12 6.27 -8.40 -8.04
N SER A 13 6.31 -7.48 -9.01
CA SER A 13 7.55 -7.01 -9.63
C SER A 13 8.18 -5.82 -8.90
N ILE A 14 7.47 -5.11 -8.02
CA ILE A 14 8.00 -3.94 -7.30
C ILE A 14 9.20 -4.36 -6.43
N ARG A 15 10.35 -3.75 -6.69
CA ARG A 15 11.63 -3.97 -6.01
C ARG A 15 12.39 -2.64 -5.91
N LYS A 16 13.45 -2.60 -5.09
CA LYS A 16 14.29 -1.41 -4.90
C LYS A 16 14.87 -0.91 -6.22
N ASP A 17 15.42 -1.82 -7.02
CA ASP A 17 16.16 -1.54 -8.25
C ASP A 17 15.27 -1.02 -9.39
N ASN A 18 13.98 -1.32 -9.39
CA ASN A 18 13.05 -0.92 -10.45
C ASN A 18 11.99 0.09 -10.01
N LEU A 19 12.09 0.64 -8.79
CA LEU A 19 11.03 1.49 -8.23
C LEU A 19 10.71 2.70 -9.13
N ASN A 20 11.74 3.32 -9.70
CA ASN A 20 11.59 4.45 -10.62
C ASN A 20 10.84 4.06 -11.91
N ASP A 21 11.10 2.86 -12.43
CA ASP A 21 10.49 2.36 -13.67
C ASP A 21 9.03 1.96 -13.47
N VAL A 22 8.68 1.43 -12.29
CA VAL A 22 7.30 1.05 -11.97
C VAL A 22 6.45 2.24 -11.51
N THR A 23 7.06 3.34 -11.09
CA THR A 23 6.35 4.54 -10.60
C THR A 23 5.32 5.08 -11.61
N PRO A 24 5.66 5.27 -12.90
CA PRO A 24 4.67 5.66 -13.91
C PRO A 24 3.50 4.70 -14.05
N LEU A 25 3.73 3.39 -13.88
CA LEU A 25 2.68 2.36 -13.96
C LEU A 25 1.72 2.45 -12.77
N VAL A 26 2.25 2.62 -11.56
CA VAL A 26 1.42 2.86 -10.36
C VAL A 26 0.62 4.16 -10.52
N MET A 27 1.24 5.23 -11.01
CA MET A 27 0.56 6.50 -11.28
C MET A 27 -0.54 6.37 -12.33
N MET A 28 -0.37 5.51 -13.33
CA MET A 28 -1.41 5.19 -14.31
C MET A 28 -2.58 4.45 -13.65
N LEU A 29 -2.33 3.49 -12.76
CA LEU A 29 -3.39 2.79 -12.01
C LEU A 29 -4.21 3.75 -11.15
N ILE A 30 -3.56 4.68 -10.44
CA ILE A 30 -4.23 5.72 -9.65
C ILE A 30 -5.16 6.57 -10.54
N ARG A 31 -4.70 6.95 -11.73
CA ARG A 31 -5.53 7.74 -12.67
C ARG A 31 -6.71 6.93 -13.22
N LYS A 32 -6.49 5.66 -13.55
CA LYS A 32 -7.49 4.78 -14.17
C LYS A 32 -8.56 4.32 -13.18
N TYR A 33 -8.16 4.05 -11.94
CA TYR A 33 -9.03 3.54 -10.87
C TYR A 33 -9.05 4.53 -9.71
N LYS A 34 -9.46 5.77 -9.98
CA LYS A 34 -9.37 6.90 -9.05
C LYS A 34 -10.05 6.61 -7.70
N ASP A 35 -11.20 5.96 -7.73
CA ASP A 35 -11.96 5.59 -6.54
C ASP A 35 -12.03 4.06 -6.43
N LEU A 36 -11.34 3.50 -5.43
CA LEU A 36 -11.19 2.06 -5.30
C LEU A 36 -12.52 1.39 -4.96
N LYS A 37 -13.38 2.03 -4.15
CA LYS A 37 -14.68 1.43 -3.76
C LYS A 37 -15.62 1.18 -4.94
N GLU A 38 -15.41 1.82 -6.09
CA GLU A 38 -16.18 1.57 -7.32
C GLU A 38 -15.78 0.25 -8.02
N GLN A 39 -14.69 -0.37 -7.60
CA GLN A 39 -14.19 -1.62 -8.14
C GLN A 39 -14.71 -2.82 -7.33
N SER A 40 -14.74 -4.01 -7.96
CA SER A 40 -15.03 -5.26 -7.23
C SER A 40 -14.04 -5.47 -6.07
N LEU A 41 -14.47 -6.15 -5.00
CA LEU A 41 -13.63 -6.41 -3.82
C LEU A 41 -12.29 -7.08 -4.19
N ILE A 42 -12.31 -8.06 -5.09
CA ILE A 42 -11.10 -8.73 -5.59
C ILE A 42 -10.14 -7.72 -6.23
N LYS A 43 -10.67 -6.78 -7.01
CA LYS A 43 -9.87 -5.77 -7.70
C LYS A 43 -9.37 -4.70 -6.75
N GLN A 44 -10.17 -4.30 -5.76
CA GLN A 44 -9.74 -3.43 -4.65
C GLN A 44 -8.53 -4.03 -3.93
N ARG A 45 -8.61 -5.31 -3.54
CA ARG A 45 -7.50 -6.02 -2.89
C ARG A 45 -6.23 -5.97 -3.72
N ARG A 46 -6.32 -6.31 -5.01
CA ARG A 46 -5.16 -6.32 -5.92
C ARG A 46 -4.54 -4.94 -6.11
N LEU A 47 -5.36 -3.91 -6.31
CA LEU A 47 -4.90 -2.53 -6.46
C LEU A 47 -4.25 -2.01 -5.17
N ALA A 48 -4.86 -2.30 -4.02
CA ALA A 48 -4.30 -1.92 -2.73
C ALA A 48 -2.97 -2.61 -2.45
N THR A 49 -2.83 -3.91 -2.78
CA THR A 49 -1.54 -4.61 -2.65
C THR A 49 -0.44 -3.96 -3.48
N VAL A 50 -0.74 -3.46 -4.69
CA VAL A 50 0.24 -2.67 -5.46
C VAL A 50 0.67 -1.43 -4.69
N GLY A 51 -0.28 -0.67 -4.14
CA GLY A 51 0.01 0.54 -3.36
C GLY A 51 0.84 0.23 -2.10
N ILE A 52 0.46 -0.78 -1.33
CA ILE A 52 1.15 -1.23 -0.12
C ILE A 52 2.58 -1.71 -0.43
N ASN A 53 2.76 -2.55 -1.46
CA ASN A 53 4.09 -3.03 -1.87
C ASN A 53 4.98 -1.88 -2.34
N TYR A 54 4.39 -0.89 -3.04
CA TYR A 54 5.13 0.31 -3.43
C TYR A 54 5.57 1.11 -2.21
N LEU A 55 4.65 1.42 -1.28
CA LEU A 55 4.95 2.18 -0.06
C LEU A 55 6.01 1.47 0.79
N TYR A 56 5.95 0.14 0.88
CA TYR A 56 6.95 -0.67 1.56
C TYR A 56 8.36 -0.44 0.99
N VAL A 57 8.53 -0.61 -0.32
CA VAL A 57 9.83 -0.45 -0.97
C VAL A 57 10.29 1.01 -0.92
N LEU A 58 9.37 1.96 -1.09
CA LEU A 58 9.66 3.38 -1.01
C LEU A 58 10.23 3.74 0.37
N ARG A 59 9.48 3.47 1.44
CA ARG A 59 9.90 3.81 2.81
C ARG A 59 11.22 3.15 3.19
N LYS A 60 11.39 1.86 2.84
CA LYS A 60 12.57 1.08 3.22
C LYS A 60 13.87 1.54 2.58
N TYR A 61 13.82 2.16 1.39
CA TYR A 61 15.03 2.38 0.59
C TYR A 61 15.23 3.80 0.06
N PHE A 62 14.21 4.67 0.12
CA PHE A 62 14.24 5.99 -0.49
C PHE A 62 13.82 7.06 0.52
N MET A 63 14.76 7.92 0.90
CA MET A 63 14.49 9.11 1.71
C MET A 63 13.77 10.19 0.87
N ASP A 64 13.10 11.14 1.54
CA ASP A 64 12.50 12.35 0.95
C ASP A 64 11.49 12.14 -0.19
N SER A 65 10.75 11.03 -0.17
CA SER A 65 9.80 10.66 -1.23
C SER A 65 8.32 10.86 -0.87
N ASP A 66 8.06 11.69 0.12
CA ASP A 66 6.74 11.87 0.77
C ASP A 66 5.63 12.25 -0.22
N LYS A 67 5.94 13.06 -1.23
CA LYS A 67 4.94 13.50 -2.22
C LYS A 67 4.29 12.33 -2.96
N VAL A 68 5.10 11.32 -3.32
CA VAL A 68 4.61 10.12 -3.99
C VAL A 68 3.85 9.24 -2.98
N ALA A 69 4.38 9.11 -1.77
CA ALA A 69 3.76 8.35 -0.69
C ALA A 69 2.34 8.85 -0.39
N PHE A 70 2.17 10.15 -0.12
CA PHE A 70 0.85 10.74 0.19
C PHE A 70 -0.14 10.64 -0.97
N LYS A 71 0.33 10.66 -2.21
CA LYS A 71 -0.54 10.43 -3.37
C LYS A 71 -1.08 9.00 -3.43
N ILE A 72 -0.26 8.02 -3.07
CA ILE A 72 -0.69 6.62 -2.99
C ILE A 72 -1.59 6.41 -1.77
N LEU A 73 -1.25 7.00 -0.61
CA LEU A 73 -2.07 6.94 0.59
C LEU A 73 -3.48 7.50 0.35
N SER A 74 -3.59 8.68 -0.26
CA SER A 74 -4.88 9.27 -0.63
C SER A 74 -5.69 8.39 -1.57
N TRP A 75 -5.02 7.63 -2.45
CA TRP A 75 -5.69 6.65 -3.29
C TRP A 75 -6.19 5.44 -2.48
N LEU A 76 -5.38 4.92 -1.55
CA LEU A 76 -5.75 3.80 -0.67
C LEU A 76 -6.87 4.14 0.32
N GLU A 77 -7.00 5.40 0.73
CA GLU A 77 -8.11 5.89 1.56
C GLU A 77 -9.48 5.68 0.90
N SER A 78 -9.53 5.57 -0.44
CA SER A 78 -10.77 5.32 -1.20
C SER A 78 -11.25 3.87 -1.16
N LEU A 79 -10.56 2.96 -0.46
CA LEU A 79 -11.02 1.59 -0.24
C LEU A 79 -12.39 1.56 0.45
N ALA A 80 -13.23 0.60 0.07
CA ALA A 80 -14.49 0.37 0.75
C ALA A 80 -14.28 0.05 2.25
N THR A 81 -15.30 0.35 3.06
CA THR A 81 -15.35 -0.08 4.47
C THR A 81 -15.89 -1.50 4.49
N ASP A 82 -15.04 -2.46 4.16
CA ASP A 82 -15.37 -3.88 4.07
C ASP A 82 -14.42 -4.69 4.98
N PRO A 83 -14.93 -5.64 5.79
CA PRO A 83 -14.09 -6.48 6.65
C PRO A 83 -12.98 -7.23 5.90
N GLU A 84 -13.20 -7.63 4.65
CA GLU A 84 -12.18 -8.31 3.83
C GLU A 84 -10.98 -7.41 3.49
N LEU A 85 -11.13 -6.09 3.63
CA LEU A 85 -10.10 -5.09 3.38
C LEU A 85 -9.43 -4.60 4.66
N CYS A 86 -9.83 -5.10 5.84
CA CYS A 86 -9.36 -4.61 7.14
C CYS A 86 -7.83 -4.50 7.21
N LEU A 87 -7.10 -5.58 6.93
CA LEU A 87 -5.64 -5.56 6.98
C LEU A 87 -5.02 -4.53 6.03
N LEU A 88 -5.56 -4.34 4.83
CA LEU A 88 -5.06 -3.36 3.86
C LEU A 88 -5.30 -1.93 4.35
N ARG A 89 -6.42 -1.68 5.03
CA ARG A 89 -6.73 -0.39 5.66
C ARG A 89 -5.80 -0.11 6.84
N GLU A 90 -5.54 -1.11 7.70
CA GLU A 90 -4.57 -0.98 8.80
C GLU A 90 -3.15 -0.70 8.29
N LEU A 91 -2.72 -1.38 7.22
CA LEU A 91 -1.43 -1.10 6.59
C LEU A 91 -1.39 0.30 5.96
N THR A 92 -2.51 0.79 5.43
CA THR A 92 -2.61 2.17 4.92
C THR A 92 -2.44 3.16 6.06
N LEU A 93 -3.04 2.91 7.23
CA LEU A 93 -2.88 3.74 8.43
C LEU A 93 -1.43 3.71 8.93
N TYR A 94 -0.80 2.53 8.99
CA TYR A 94 0.62 2.41 9.32
C TYR A 94 1.48 3.32 8.44
N PHE A 95 1.32 3.20 7.12
CA PHE A 95 2.11 4.00 6.19
C PHE A 95 1.75 5.48 6.23
N TYR A 96 0.55 5.88 6.65
CA TYR A 96 0.27 7.29 6.90
C TYR A 96 1.01 7.80 8.14
N PHE A 97 1.00 7.02 9.23
CA PHE A 97 1.62 7.40 10.49
C PHE A 97 3.14 7.41 10.44
N ILE A 98 3.78 6.54 9.67
CA ILE A 98 5.25 6.56 9.54
C ILE A 98 5.82 7.84 8.87
N TYR A 99 4.96 8.66 8.27
CA TYR A 99 5.32 10.00 7.75
C TYR A 99 4.81 11.15 8.62
N THR A 100 3.98 10.90 9.63
CA THR A 100 3.24 11.96 10.34
C THR A 100 3.28 11.86 11.86
N ASN A 101 3.40 10.64 12.41
CA ASN A 101 3.37 10.35 13.83
C ASN A 101 3.91 8.94 14.11
N ASP A 102 5.19 8.84 14.45
CA ASP A 102 5.88 7.56 14.68
C ASP A 102 5.26 6.74 15.84
N ASP A 103 4.78 7.40 16.91
CA ASP A 103 4.13 6.72 18.04
C ASP A 103 2.85 5.98 17.61
N GLN A 104 2.07 6.58 16.71
CA GLN A 104 0.88 5.92 16.16
C GLN A 104 1.24 4.80 15.19
N ALA A 105 2.34 4.92 14.44
CA ALA A 105 2.84 3.85 13.58
C ALA A 105 3.25 2.61 14.40
N GLU A 106 3.95 2.82 15.51
CA GLU A 106 4.29 1.76 16.48
C GLU A 106 3.03 1.15 17.13
N GLY A 107 2.02 1.97 17.40
CA GLY A 107 0.70 1.48 17.83
C GLY A 107 0.08 0.48 16.85
N ILE A 108 0.16 0.75 15.54
CA ILE A 108 -0.34 -0.18 14.51
C ILE A 108 0.49 -1.47 14.46
N LYS A 109 1.83 -1.38 14.56
CA LYS A 109 2.69 -2.58 14.66
C LYS A 109 2.29 -3.46 15.84
N LEU A 110 2.07 -2.87 17.02
CA LEU A 110 1.64 -3.59 18.21
C LEU A 110 0.28 -4.30 18.01
N ILE A 111 -0.70 -3.62 17.42
CA ILE A 111 -2.00 -4.22 17.10
C ILE A 111 -1.84 -5.40 16.14
N LEU A 112 -1.00 -5.28 15.12
CA LEU A 112 -0.72 -6.37 14.18
C LEU A 112 -0.08 -7.58 14.87
N ASP A 113 0.91 -7.38 15.74
CA ASP A 113 1.54 -8.45 16.52
C ASP A 113 0.50 -9.18 17.39
N GLN A 114 -0.29 -8.42 18.16
CA GLN A 114 -1.34 -8.96 19.04
C GLN A 114 -2.47 -9.67 18.29
N SER A 115 -2.74 -9.26 17.04
CA SER A 115 -3.78 -9.85 16.18
C SER A 115 -3.30 -11.10 15.42
N GLY A 116 -2.10 -11.61 15.69
CA GLY A 116 -1.54 -12.81 15.04
C GLY A 116 -0.78 -12.52 13.74
N TYR A 117 -0.56 -11.25 13.39
CA TYR A 117 0.21 -10.81 12.23
C TYR A 117 1.65 -10.41 12.59
N LYS A 118 2.25 -11.06 13.59
CA LYS A 118 3.64 -10.82 14.04
C LYS A 118 4.63 -10.68 12.89
N LYS A 119 4.61 -11.60 11.92
CA LYS A 119 5.51 -11.54 10.76
C LYS A 119 5.33 -10.27 9.92
N ILE A 120 4.13 -9.72 9.83
CA ILE A 120 3.91 -8.45 9.13
C ILE A 120 4.48 -7.31 9.99
N SER A 121 4.11 -7.26 11.27
CA SER A 121 4.61 -6.27 12.24
C SER A 121 6.14 -6.15 12.22
N ASP A 122 6.84 -7.28 12.38
CA ASP A 122 8.30 -7.36 12.45
C ASP A 122 9.00 -6.92 11.15
N ASN A 123 8.30 -6.95 10.01
CA ASN A 123 8.88 -6.65 8.70
C ASN A 123 8.57 -5.25 8.19
N LEU A 124 7.65 -4.51 8.83
CA LEU A 124 7.30 -3.16 8.42
C LEU A 124 8.51 -2.20 8.60
N PRO A 125 8.76 -1.30 7.64
CA PRO A 125 9.93 -0.45 7.66
C PRO A 125 9.74 0.73 8.62
N ASP A 126 10.75 1.00 9.45
CA ASP A 126 10.81 2.17 10.33
C ASP A 126 10.81 3.50 9.56
#